data_AF-H2C6F6-F1
#
_entry.id   AF-H2C6F6-F1
#
_cell.length_a   1.000
_cell.length_b   1.000
_cell.length_c   1.000
_cell.angle_alpha   90.00
_cell.angle_beta   90.00
_cell.angle_gamma   90.00
#
_symmetry.space_group_name_H-M   'P 1'
#
loop_
_entity.id
_entity.type
_entity.pdbx_description
1 polymer ?
#
loop_
_entity_poly.entity_id
_entity_poly.type
_entity_poly.pdbx_seq_one_letter_code
_entity_poly.pdbx_strand_id
1 'polypeptide(L)'
;MKAQSEYLGFIIAIIVIILILIPLFLILSDYSVPSAKRLDYATIVGNQINGGATIIFFNSTPSKSFLMVYRGNANYTLSAVYYDHKGIWYNITSLVNATIKVNGVQKTVSLPAPLVYNFTLPSRVWNYTLVLQLEAYNVTVFATVFPNETAYTS
;
A
#
# COMPACT_ATOMS: atom_id res chain seq x y z
N MET A 1 -7.25 3.95 59.18
CA MET A 1 -6.15 3.25 58.48
C MET A 1 -6.59 2.57 57.18
N LYS A 2 -7.79 1.98 57.09
CA LYS A 2 -8.29 1.29 55.87
C LYS A 2 -8.40 2.20 54.64
N ALA A 3 -9.00 3.38 54.77
CA ALA A 3 -9.13 4.35 53.67
C ALA A 3 -7.78 4.86 53.14
N GLN A 4 -6.76 5.00 54.00
CA GLN A 4 -5.41 5.39 53.55
C GLN A 4 -4.71 4.26 52.79
N SER A 5 -4.92 3.01 53.19
CA SER A 5 -4.40 1.83 52.48
C SER A 5 -5.04 1.66 51.10
N GLU A 6 -6.35 1.92 50.98
CA GLU A 6 -7.07 1.87 49.70
C GLU A 6 -6.60 2.98 48.76
N TYR A 7 -6.38 4.19 49.28
CA TYR A 7 -5.83 5.30 48.50
C TYR A 7 -4.40 5.03 48.02
N LEU A 8 -3.56 4.44 48.88
CA LEU A 8 -2.19 4.06 48.52
C LEU A 8 -2.19 2.96 47.44
N GLY A 9 -3.06 1.95 47.59
CA GLY A 9 -3.23 0.89 46.59
C GLY A 9 -3.70 1.41 45.24
N PHE A 10 -4.60 2.39 45.22
CA PHE A 10 -5.08 3.03 44.00
C PHE A 10 -3.99 3.86 43.30
N ILE A 11 -3.19 4.62 44.05
CA ILE A 11 -2.05 5.38 43.50
C ILE A 11 -1.02 4.42 42.88
N ILE A 12 -0.68 3.32 43.58
CA ILE A 12 0.25 2.32 43.07
C ILE A 12 -0.30 1.70 41.78
N ALA A 13 -1.59 1.37 41.72
CA ALA A 13 -2.21 0.83 40.53
C ALA A 13 -2.14 1.80 39.33
N ILE A 14 -2.38 3.10 39.55
CA ILE A 14 -2.23 4.13 38.50
C ILE A 14 -0.79 4.21 38.00
N ILE A 15 0.19 4.20 38.91
CA ILE A 15 1.61 4.25 38.53
C ILE A 15 1.98 3.04 37.66
N VAL A 16 1.52 1.85 38.03
CA VAL A 16 1.74 0.62 37.24
C VAL A 16 1.07 0.71 35.87
N ILE A 17 -0.16 1.21 35.79
CA ILE A 17 -0.86 1.41 34.50
C ILE A 17 -0.09 2.38 33.60
N ILE A 18 0.38 3.50 34.14
CA ILE A 18 1.15 4.50 33.38
C ILE A 18 2.49 3.92 32.92
N LEU A 19 3.19 3.17 33.78
CA LEU A 19 4.44 2.49 33.46
C LEU A 19 4.30 1.44 32.34
N ILE A 20 3.10 0.89 32.12
CA ILE A 20 2.83 -0.05 31.03
C ILE A 20 2.39 0.71 29.76
N LEU A 21 1.49 1.68 29.90
CA LEU A 21 0.89 2.37 28.75
C LEU A 21 1.89 3.27 28.00
N ILE A 22 2.79 3.97 28.70
CA ILE A 22 3.77 4.86 28.05
C ILE A 22 4.74 4.08 27.15
N PRO A 23 5.45 3.03 27.62
CA PRO A 23 6.34 2.27 26.74
C PRO A 23 5.58 1.52 25.65
N LEU A 24 4.36 1.04 25.91
CA LEU A 24 3.52 0.45 24.88
C LEU A 24 3.18 1.47 23.78
N PHE A 25 2.84 2.70 24.15
CA PHE A 25 2.60 3.80 23.21
C PHE A 25 3.85 4.13 22.38
N LEU A 26 5.02 4.20 23.01
CA LEU A 26 6.29 4.47 22.31
C LEU A 26 6.63 3.37 21.31
N ILE A 27 6.44 2.09 21.69
CA ILE A 27 6.62 0.95 20.78
C ILE A 27 5.62 1.01 19.63
N LEU A 28 4.36 1.35 19.91
CA LEU A 28 3.31 1.47 18.89
C LEU A 28 3.54 2.66 17.94
N SER A 29 4.18 3.74 18.41
CA SER A 29 4.52 4.89 17.56
C SER A 29 5.74 4.66 16.67
N ASP A 30 6.65 3.76 17.08
CA ASP A 30 7.88 3.44 16.35
C ASP A 30 7.72 2.25 15.38
N TYR A 31 6.48 1.82 15.08
CA TYR A 31 6.27 0.78 14.06
C TYR A 31 6.97 1.16 12.76
N SER A 32 7.69 0.18 12.21
CA SER A 32 8.57 0.36 11.07
C SER A 32 7.80 0.91 9.87
N VAL A 33 8.13 2.15 9.52
CA VAL A 33 7.85 2.75 8.23
C VAL A 33 8.38 1.80 7.15
N PRO A 34 7.55 1.32 6.21
CA PRO A 34 8.03 0.47 5.12
C PRO A 34 9.09 1.23 4.31
N SER A 35 10.35 0.91 4.57
CA SER A 35 11.49 1.49 3.88
C SER A 35 11.50 1.02 2.44
N ALA A 36 11.77 1.93 1.50
CA ALA A 36 11.82 1.65 0.08
C ALA A 36 12.69 0.41 -0.19
N LYS A 37 12.06 -0.70 -0.58
CA LYS A 37 12.77 -1.96 -0.78
C LYS A 37 13.52 -1.87 -2.10
N ARG A 38 14.83 -2.20 -2.08
CA ARG A 38 15.60 -2.36 -3.31
C ARG A 38 14.99 -3.51 -4.11
N LEU A 39 14.67 -3.22 -5.36
CA LEU A 39 13.93 -4.12 -6.23
C LEU A 39 14.74 -5.40 -6.50
N ASP A 40 14.18 -6.56 -6.15
CA ASP A 40 14.71 -7.87 -6.53
C ASP A 40 13.80 -8.48 -7.59
N TYR A 41 14.27 -8.43 -8.84
CA TYR A 41 13.55 -8.92 -10.00
C TYR A 41 13.30 -10.44 -9.96
N ALA A 42 14.14 -11.22 -9.27
CA ALA A 42 13.97 -12.67 -9.21
C ALA A 42 12.77 -13.08 -8.34
N THR A 43 12.62 -12.46 -7.17
CA THR A 43 11.52 -12.72 -6.24
C THR A 43 10.16 -12.26 -6.77
N ILE A 44 10.15 -11.20 -7.59
CA ILE A 44 8.94 -10.63 -8.20
C ILE A 44 8.38 -11.56 -9.29
N VAL A 45 9.25 -12.27 -10.04
CA VAL A 45 8.86 -13.16 -11.14
C VAL A 45 8.18 -14.46 -10.68
N GLY A 46 8.50 -14.96 -9.47
CA GLY A 46 7.95 -16.21 -8.93
C GLY A 46 6.51 -16.13 -8.40
N ASN A 47 5.87 -14.99 -8.57
CA ASN A 47 4.85 -14.48 -7.67
C ASN A 47 3.72 -13.92 -8.54
N GLN A 48 3.13 -14.77 -9.38
CA GLN A 48 2.32 -14.37 -10.53
C GLN A 48 0.83 -14.33 -10.21
N ILE A 49 0.15 -13.31 -10.73
CA ILE A 49 -1.31 -13.24 -10.82
C ILE A 49 -1.73 -14.20 -11.96
N ASN A 50 -2.43 -15.28 -11.60
CA ASN A 50 -3.22 -16.21 -12.44
C ASN A 50 -2.87 -16.26 -13.95
N GLY A 51 -2.08 -17.25 -14.37
CA GLY A 51 -1.87 -17.57 -15.79
C GLY A 51 -0.71 -16.85 -16.50
N GLY A 52 0.10 -16.07 -15.77
CA GLY A 52 1.51 -15.88 -16.12
C GLY A 52 1.92 -14.67 -16.96
N ALA A 53 1.35 -13.48 -16.74
CA ALA A 53 1.92 -12.28 -17.37
C ALA A 53 2.17 -11.11 -16.42
N THR A 54 1.19 -10.69 -15.62
CA THR A 54 1.25 -9.34 -15.04
C THR A 54 1.53 -9.32 -13.54
N ILE A 55 2.58 -8.59 -13.18
CA ILE A 55 3.04 -8.42 -11.81
C ILE A 55 2.99 -6.92 -11.47
N ILE A 56 2.32 -6.57 -10.37
CA ILE A 56 2.24 -5.18 -9.89
C ILE A 56 2.99 -5.08 -8.56
N PHE A 57 4.11 -4.36 -8.55
CA PHE A 57 4.87 -4.06 -7.34
C PHE A 57 4.56 -2.65 -6.86
N PHE A 58 4.17 -2.51 -5.60
CA PHE A 58 3.99 -1.20 -4.98
C PHE A 58 5.28 -0.74 -4.30
N ASN A 59 5.96 0.23 -4.91
CA ASN A 59 7.08 0.89 -4.26
C ASN A 59 6.57 1.96 -3.28
N SER A 60 6.72 1.67 -1.99
CA SER A 60 6.38 2.56 -0.89
C SER A 60 7.57 3.46 -0.58
N THR A 61 7.61 4.63 -1.23
CA THR A 61 8.57 5.70 -0.93
C THR A 61 7.80 6.97 -0.59
N PRO A 62 8.01 7.58 0.62
CA PRO A 62 7.25 8.76 1.06
C PRO A 62 7.25 9.94 0.08
N SER A 63 8.33 10.13 -0.66
CA SER A 63 8.47 11.24 -1.62
C SER A 63 8.07 10.88 -3.06
N LYS A 64 8.07 9.60 -3.43
CA LYS A 64 7.90 9.12 -4.83
C LYS A 64 7.32 7.70 -4.87
N SER A 65 6.07 7.55 -4.41
CA SER A 65 5.37 6.27 -4.48
C SER A 65 4.92 5.94 -5.90
N PHE A 66 5.00 4.67 -6.30
CA PHE A 66 4.55 4.22 -7.62
C PHE A 66 4.18 2.74 -7.65
N LEU A 67 3.31 2.39 -8.59
CA LEU A 67 3.07 1.01 -8.99
C LEU A 67 3.95 0.70 -10.20
N MET A 68 4.82 -0.30 -10.05
CA MET A 68 5.61 -0.83 -11.14
C MET A 68 4.89 -2.05 -11.72
N VAL A 69 4.76 -2.08 -13.04
CA VAL A 69 4.12 -3.20 -13.73
C VAL A 69 5.18 -3.95 -14.53
N TYR A 70 5.41 -5.22 -14.17
CA TYR A 70 6.29 -6.12 -14.88
C TYR A 70 5.47 -7.06 -15.77
N ARG A 71 5.77 -7.04 -17.08
CA ARG A 71 5.10 -7.82 -18.14
C ARG A 71 3.57 -7.67 -18.14
N GLY A 72 3.12 -6.43 -18.20
CA GLY A 72 1.73 -6.14 -18.49
C GLY A 72 1.23 -6.68 -19.83
N ASN A 73 0.07 -7.33 -19.84
CA ASN A 73 -0.70 -7.54 -21.07
C ASN A 73 -1.65 -6.33 -21.27
N ALA A 74 -1.74 -5.81 -22.50
CA ALA A 74 -2.66 -4.71 -22.85
C ALA A 74 -4.15 -5.08 -22.68
N ASN A 75 -4.46 -6.36 -22.49
CA ASN A 75 -5.82 -6.84 -22.24
C ASN A 75 -6.32 -6.53 -20.82
N TYR A 76 -5.42 -6.23 -19.88
CA TYR A 76 -5.78 -5.76 -18.54
C TYR A 76 -5.71 -4.25 -18.49
N THR A 77 -6.74 -3.64 -17.93
CA THR A 77 -6.85 -2.19 -17.71
C THR A 77 -6.91 -1.93 -16.21
N LEU A 78 -6.04 -1.05 -15.71
CA LEU A 78 -6.19 -0.49 -14.36
C LEU A 78 -7.30 0.56 -14.43
N SER A 79 -8.44 0.29 -13.79
CA SER A 79 -9.60 1.18 -13.85
C SER A 79 -9.75 2.05 -12.62
N ALA A 80 -9.42 1.51 -11.44
CA ALA A 80 -9.44 2.29 -10.20
C ALA A 80 -8.36 1.86 -9.21
N VAL A 81 -7.98 2.81 -8.34
CA VAL A 81 -7.07 2.60 -7.22
C VAL A 81 -7.68 3.18 -5.97
N TYR A 82 -7.69 2.37 -4.92
CA TYR A 82 -8.15 2.74 -3.58
C TYR A 82 -7.01 2.53 -2.60
N TYR A 83 -7.00 3.29 -1.51
CA TYR A 83 -6.19 2.95 -0.34
C TYR A 83 -7.11 2.69 0.86
N ASP A 84 -6.71 1.75 1.70
CA ASP A 84 -7.36 1.49 2.97
C ASP A 84 -6.71 2.32 4.08
N HIS A 85 -7.53 3.08 4.80
CA HIS A 85 -7.12 3.76 6.02
C HIS A 85 -8.17 3.49 7.09
N LYS A 86 -7.77 2.67 8.07
CA LYS A 86 -8.59 2.27 9.22
C LYS A 86 -9.91 1.58 8.81
N GLY A 87 -9.89 0.76 7.76
CA GLY A 87 -11.05 0.02 7.27
C GLY A 87 -11.97 0.82 6.36
N ILE A 88 -11.59 2.05 5.99
CA ILE A 88 -12.32 2.88 5.03
C ILE A 88 -11.51 2.96 3.74
N TRP A 89 -12.15 2.63 2.63
CA TRP A 89 -11.55 2.71 1.30
C TRP A 89 -11.73 4.09 0.70
N TYR A 90 -10.61 4.74 0.40
CA TYR A 90 -10.59 6.05 -0.24
C TYR A 90 -10.16 5.91 -1.69
N ASN A 91 -10.98 6.43 -2.61
CA ASN A 91 -10.69 6.44 -4.03
C ASN A 91 -9.63 7.50 -4.35
N ILE A 92 -8.51 7.08 -4.97
CA ILE A 92 -7.43 7.96 -5.42
C ILE A 92 -7.21 7.90 -6.94
N THR A 93 -8.12 7.28 -7.68
CA THR A 93 -8.01 7.04 -9.14
C THR A 93 -7.64 8.29 -9.92
N SER A 94 -8.22 9.45 -9.58
CA SER A 94 -7.93 10.73 -10.24
C SER A 94 -6.52 11.29 -9.99
N LEU A 95 -5.81 10.75 -9.01
CA LEU A 95 -4.45 11.13 -8.62
C LEU A 95 -3.40 10.13 -9.10
N VAL A 96 -3.84 9.05 -9.76
CA VAL A 96 -2.96 8.02 -10.31
C VAL A 96 -2.78 8.26 -11.80
N ASN A 97 -1.53 8.34 -12.22
CA ASN A 97 -1.19 8.65 -13.61
C ASN A 97 -0.13 7.68 -14.15
N ALA A 98 -0.27 7.24 -15.39
CA ALA A 98 0.77 6.53 -16.12
C ALA A 98 1.67 7.50 -16.88
N THR A 99 2.97 7.18 -16.96
CA THR A 99 3.92 7.89 -17.81
C THR A 99 4.28 7.02 -19.00
N ILE A 100 3.98 7.50 -20.21
CA ILE A 100 4.28 6.81 -21.46
C ILE A 100 5.25 7.64 -22.30
N LYS A 101 6.07 6.98 -23.12
CA LYS A 101 6.90 7.64 -24.14
C LYS A 101 6.27 7.40 -25.50
N VAL A 102 5.82 8.48 -26.16
CA VAL A 102 5.28 8.44 -27.53
C VAL A 102 6.20 9.27 -28.40
N ASN A 103 6.85 8.64 -29.39
CA ASN A 103 7.80 9.29 -30.30
C ASN A 103 8.90 10.09 -29.58
N GLY A 104 9.41 9.55 -28.46
CA GLY A 104 10.46 10.18 -27.64
C GLY A 104 9.96 11.23 -26.63
N VAL A 105 8.70 11.66 -26.71
CA VAL A 105 8.10 12.63 -25.78
C VAL A 105 7.37 11.89 -24.64
N GLN A 106 7.62 12.29 -23.40
CA GLN A 106 6.86 11.79 -22.25
C GLN A 106 5.46 12.39 -22.23
N LYS A 107 4.44 11.54 -22.13
CA LYS A 107 3.05 11.93 -21.94
C LYS A 107 2.49 11.26 -20.69
N THR A 108 1.59 11.97 -20.03
CA THR A 108 0.87 11.48 -18.86
C THR A 108 -0.51 11.01 -19.29
N VAL A 109 -0.92 9.85 -18.81
CA VAL A 109 -2.23 9.24 -19.09
C VAL A 109 -2.93 8.99 -17.76
N SER A 110 -4.17 9.45 -17.62
CA SER A 110 -5.01 9.17 -16.46
C SER A 110 -5.69 7.81 -16.58
N LEU A 111 -6.21 7.29 -15.47
CA LEU A 111 -7.03 6.08 -15.49
C LEU A 111 -8.40 6.34 -16.16
N PRO A 112 -9.02 5.32 -16.80
CA PRO A 112 -8.54 3.95 -16.97
C PRO A 112 -7.38 3.87 -17.98
N ALA A 113 -6.39 3.03 -17.69
CA ALA A 113 -5.23 2.86 -18.58
C ALA A 113 -4.74 1.41 -18.62
N PRO A 114 -4.22 0.93 -19.77
CA PRO A 114 -3.66 -0.40 -19.89
C PRO A 114 -2.60 -0.67 -18.82
N LEU A 115 -2.68 -1.87 -18.22
CA LEU A 115 -1.76 -2.36 -17.19
C LEU A 115 -0.46 -2.84 -17.85
N VAL A 116 0.15 -2.00 -18.70
CA VAL A 116 1.45 -2.18 -19.34
C VAL A 116 2.41 -1.01 -19.03
N TYR A 117 1.93 -0.05 -18.25
CA TYR A 117 2.65 1.15 -17.87
C TYR A 117 2.94 1.15 -16.37
N ASN A 118 3.93 1.93 -15.96
CA ASN A 118 4.14 2.25 -14.55
C ASN A 118 3.27 3.44 -14.16
N PHE A 119 2.75 3.42 -12.94
CA PHE A 119 1.81 4.42 -12.43
C PHE A 119 2.40 5.18 -11.26
N THR A 120 2.36 6.51 -11.30
CA THR A 120 2.71 7.36 -10.16
C THR A 120 1.54 7.46 -9.18
N LEU A 121 1.86 7.43 -7.89
CA LEU A 121 0.89 7.55 -6.81
C LEU A 121 1.13 8.84 -6.02
N PRO A 122 0.08 9.42 -5.39
CA PRO A 122 0.26 10.56 -4.51
C PRO A 122 1.09 10.16 -3.28
N SER A 123 1.97 11.07 -2.81
CA SER A 123 2.88 10.79 -1.69
C SER A 123 2.18 10.28 -0.45
N ARG A 124 0.98 10.78 -0.14
CA ARG A 124 0.21 10.45 1.08
C ARG A 124 -0.20 8.98 1.22
N VAL A 125 -0.13 8.16 0.15
CA VAL A 125 -0.57 6.76 0.20
C VAL A 125 0.56 5.76 0.36
N TRP A 126 1.79 6.25 0.51
CA TRP A 126 3.01 5.45 0.59
C TRP A 126 2.94 4.31 1.62
N ASN A 127 2.31 4.54 2.77
CA ASN A 127 2.21 3.57 3.88
C ASN A 127 0.85 2.88 4.01
N TYR A 128 -0.04 3.03 3.02
CA TYR A 128 -1.36 2.40 3.07
C TYR A 128 -1.44 1.19 2.15
N THR A 129 -2.25 0.22 2.54
CA THR A 129 -2.62 -0.89 1.66
C THR A 129 -3.41 -0.34 0.48
N LEU A 130 -3.05 -0.77 -0.71
CA LEU A 130 -3.74 -0.39 -1.93
C LEU A 130 -4.65 -1.54 -2.39
N VAL A 131 -5.83 -1.18 -2.89
CA VAL A 131 -6.73 -2.08 -3.59
C VAL A 131 -6.85 -1.58 -5.03
N LEU A 132 -6.47 -2.44 -5.97
CA LEU A 132 -6.48 -2.15 -7.40
C LEU A 132 -7.68 -2.82 -8.04
N GLN A 133 -8.45 -2.08 -8.81
CA GLN A 133 -9.50 -2.61 -9.66
C GLN A 133 -8.94 -2.82 -11.07
N LEU A 134 -8.92 -4.07 -11.51
CA LEU A 134 -8.42 -4.50 -12.80
C LEU A 134 -9.59 -4.99 -13.65
N GLU A 135 -9.62 -4.59 -14.92
CA GLU A 135 -10.64 -5.01 -15.88
C GLU A 135 -10.00 -5.72 -17.05
N ALA A 136 -10.49 -6.93 -17.35
CA ALA A 136 -10.09 -7.70 -18.52
C ALA A 136 -11.22 -8.64 -18.95
N TYR A 137 -11.45 -8.77 -20.27
CA TYR A 137 -12.42 -9.72 -20.84
C TYR A 137 -13.81 -9.69 -20.18
N ASN A 138 -14.32 -8.49 -19.89
CA ASN A 138 -15.61 -8.25 -19.21
C ASN A 138 -15.70 -8.77 -17.76
N VAL A 139 -14.56 -9.08 -17.14
CA VAL A 139 -14.45 -9.45 -15.73
C VAL A 139 -13.70 -8.34 -14.98
N THR A 140 -14.17 -8.07 -13.77
CA THR A 140 -13.49 -7.17 -12.82
C THR A 140 -12.82 -8.01 -11.74
N VAL A 141 -11.52 -7.78 -11.54
CA VAL A 141 -10.69 -8.44 -10.53
C VAL A 141 -10.14 -7.38 -9.59
N PHE A 142 -10.13 -7.68 -8.29
CA PHE A 142 -9.52 -6.83 -7.28
C PHE A 142 -8.20 -7.44 -6.80
N ALA A 143 -7.15 -6.64 -6.78
CA ALA A 143 -5.83 -7.05 -6.28
C ALA A 143 -5.44 -6.17 -5.09
N THR A 144 -5.06 -6.81 -3.98
CA THR A 144 -4.54 -6.10 -2.81
C THR A 144 -3.02 -6.03 -2.89
N VAL A 145 -2.45 -4.86 -2.62
CA VAL A 145 -1.00 -4.63 -2.64
C VAL A 145 -0.58 -3.91 -1.39
N PHE A 146 0.33 -4.52 -0.63
CA PHE A 146 0.92 -3.92 0.55
C PHE A 146 2.15 -3.08 0.18
N PRO A 147 2.52 -2.10 1.03
CA PRO A 147 3.75 -1.32 0.87
C PRO A 147 4.99 -2.20 0.65
N ASN A 148 5.71 -1.98 -0.46
CA ASN A 148 6.89 -2.76 -0.85
C ASN A 148 6.63 -4.26 -1.09
N GLU A 149 5.40 -4.60 -1.43
CA GLU A 149 5.01 -5.95 -1.82
C GLU A 149 4.51 -6.00 -3.26
N THR A 150 4.43 -7.23 -3.76
CA THR A 150 3.90 -7.51 -5.08
C THR A 150 2.51 -8.10 -4.92
N ALA A 151 1.59 -7.65 -5.76
CA ALA A 151 0.22 -8.13 -5.78
C ALA A 151 0.15 -9.53 -6.40
N TYR A 152 -0.56 -10.44 -5.74
CA TYR A 152 -0.95 -11.76 -6.27
C TYR A 152 -2.47 -11.87 -6.20
N THR A 153 -3.11 -12.31 -7.28
CA THR A 153 -4.47 -12.84 -7.20
C THR A 153 -4.35 -14.35 -7.09
N SER A 154 -4.96 -14.92 -6.06
CA SER A 154 -5.41 -16.31 -6.07
C SER A 154 -6.63 -16.47 -6.97
#